data_AF-A0A525L511-F1
#
_entry.id   AF-A0A525L511-F1
#
_cell.length_a   1.000
_cell.length_b   1.000
_cell.length_c   1.000
_cell.angle_alpha   90.00
_cell.angle_beta   90.00
_cell.angle_gamma   90.00
#
_symmetry.space_group_name_H-M   'P 1'
#
loop_
_entity.id
_entity.type
_entity.pdbx_description
1 polymer ?
#
loop_
_entity_poly.entity_id
_entity_poly.type
_entity_poly.pdbx_seq_one_letter_code
_entity_poly.pdbx_strand_id
1 'polypeptide(L)' 'MIRTGPHLKQAREALGWTPLDLARALRLAGGDKQGEKRVLEMESGRREISGPVTVAVESFLHGYLPVGFKPEAGAGDQA' A
#
# COMPACT_ATOMS: atom_id res chain seq x y z
N MET A 1 11.53 6.13 -1.35
CA MET A 1 10.40 6.43 -2.25
C MET A 1 10.09 5.22 -3.12
N ILE A 2 8.83 4.74 -3.12
CA ILE A 2 8.41 3.57 -3.92
C ILE A 2 8.34 3.98 -5.40
N ARG A 3 9.26 3.47 -6.23
CA ARG A 3 9.38 3.84 -7.66
C ARG A 3 9.56 2.66 -8.61
N THR A 4 9.92 1.49 -8.08
CA THR A 4 10.22 0.29 -8.86
C THR A 4 9.43 -0.89 -8.31
N GLY A 5 9.26 -1.92 -9.13
CA GLY A 5 8.63 -3.18 -8.71
C GLY A 5 9.27 -3.80 -7.46
N PRO A 6 10.62 -3.91 -7.38
CA PRO A 6 11.30 -4.36 -6.16
C PRO A 6 10.99 -3.54 -4.92
N HIS A 7 10.89 -2.19 -5.03
CA HIS A 7 10.53 -1.36 -3.87
C HIS A 7 9.11 -1.67 -3.38
N LEU A 8 8.16 -1.84 -4.30
CA LEU A 8 6.77 -2.17 -3.95
C LEU A 8 6.68 -3.53 -3.27
N LYS A 9 7.38 -4.53 -3.80
CA LYS A 9 7.44 -5.88 -3.22
C LYS A 9 8.01 -5.84 -1.79
N GLN A 10 9.13 -5.15 -1.60
CA GLN A 10 9.75 -5.01 -0.29
C GLN A 10 8.82 -4.32 0.73
N ALA A 11 8.11 -3.27 0.32
CA ALA A 11 7.13 -2.59 1.17
C ALA A 11 5.98 -3.50 1.57
N ARG A 12 5.42 -4.25 0.61
CA ARG A 12 4.36 -5.22 0.87
C ARG A 12 4.81 -6.29 1.88
N GLU A 13 6.01 -6.83 1.70
CA GLU A 13 6.57 -7.85 2.58
C GLU A 13 6.86 -7.30 3.98
N ALA A 14 7.34 -6.05 4.08
CA ALA A 14 7.53 -5.38 5.37
C ALA A 14 6.21 -5.16 6.14
N LEU A 15 5.09 -4.98 5.43
CA LEU A 15 3.75 -4.91 6.01
C LEU A 15 3.16 -6.29 6.36
N GLY A 16 3.84 -7.38 6.02
CA GLY A 16 3.34 -8.74 6.20
C GLY A 16 2.17 -9.10 5.28
N TRP A 17 2.02 -8.39 4.15
CA TRP A 17 0.85 -8.51 3.27
C TRP A 17 1.09 -9.45 2.09
N THR A 18 0.05 -10.18 1.69
CA THR A 18 0.02 -10.86 0.40
C THR A 18 -0.26 -9.86 -0.73
N PRO A 19 0.01 -10.19 -2.01
CA PRO A 19 -0.34 -9.31 -3.12
C PRO A 19 -1.84 -8.97 -3.16
N LEU A 20 -2.70 -9.89 -2.72
CA LEU A 20 -4.14 -9.67 -2.60
C LEU A 20 -4.48 -8.66 -1.48
N ASP A 21 -3.81 -8.74 -0.33
CA ASP A 21 -4.02 -7.80 0.78
C ASP A 21 -3.67 -6.37 0.35
N LEU A 22 -2.54 -6.21 -0.34
CA LEU A 22 -2.15 -4.91 -0.89
C LEU A 22 -3.16 -4.41 -1.93
N ALA A 23 -3.65 -5.29 -2.81
CA ALA A 23 -4.66 -4.92 -3.80
C ALA A 23 -5.97 -4.44 -3.16
N ARG A 24 -6.39 -5.08 -2.07
CA ARG A 24 -7.57 -4.70 -1.28
C ARG A 24 -7.36 -3.38 -0.56
N ALA A 25 -6.20 -3.18 0.07
CA ALA A 25 -5.85 -1.92 0.74
C ALA A 25 -5.87 -0.73 -0.23
N LEU A 26 -5.38 -0.93 -1.45
CA LEU A 26 -5.38 0.07 -2.53
C LEU A 26 -6.72 0.20 -3.27
N ARG A 27 -7.71 -0.64 -2.95
CA ARG A 27 -9.02 -0.71 -3.63
C ARG A 27 -8.90 -0.77 -5.15
N LEU A 28 -7.98 -1.59 -5.66
CA LEU A 28 -7.78 -1.71 -7.10
C LEU A 28 -9.05 -2.23 -7.79
N ALA A 29 -9.55 -1.50 -8.77
CA ALA A 29 -10.76 -1.86 -9.51
C ALA A 29 -10.60 -3.19 -10.28
N GLY A 30 -11.70 -3.94 -10.42
CA GLY A 30 -11.76 -5.20 -11.20
C GLY A 30 -11.94 -6.49 -10.39
N GLY A 31 -12.18 -6.38 -9.08
CA GLY A 31 -12.34 -7.51 -8.16
C GLY A 31 -11.02 -8.16 -7.76
N ASP A 32 -11.07 -9.02 -6.74
CA ASP A 32 -9.90 -9.56 -6.03
C ASP A 32 -8.83 -10.16 -6.96
N LYS A 33 -9.23 -11.01 -7.93
CA LYS A 33 -8.30 -11.65 -8.87
C LYS A 33 -7.59 -10.68 -9.81
N GLN A 34 -8.26 -9.59 -10.22
CA GLN A 34 -7.61 -8.58 -11.08
C GLN A 34 -6.71 -7.65 -10.27
N GLY A 35 -7.11 -7.31 -9.05
CA GLY A 35 -6.29 -6.50 -8.14
C GLY A 35 -4.96 -7.19 -7.85
N GLU A 36 -4.99 -8.46 -7.46
CA GLU A 36 -3.79 -9.27 -7.20
C GLU A 36 -2.87 -9.33 -8.42
N LYS A 37 -3.42 -9.61 -9.61
CA LYS A 37 -2.65 -9.63 -10.86
C LYS A 37 -1.95 -8.29 -11.13
N ARG A 38 -2.63 -7.16 -10.89
CA ARG A 38 -2.03 -5.83 -11.08
C ARG A 38 -0.88 -5.57 -10.14
N VAL A 39 -0.99 -6.00 -8.88
CA VAL A 39 0.12 -5.91 -7.92
C VAL A 39 1.32 -6.72 -8.42
N LEU A 40 1.10 -7.95 -8.86
CA LEU A 40 2.17 -8.79 -9.41
C LEU A 40 2.81 -8.20 -10.69
N GLU A 41 2.01 -7.57 -11.56
CA GLU A 41 2.52 -6.84 -12.73
C GLU A 41 3.38 -5.63 -12.33
N MET A 42 2.98 -4.87 -11.30
CA MET A 42 3.77 -3.75 -10.77
C MET A 42 5.08 -4.24 -10.15
N GLU A 43 5.03 -5.29 -9.32
CA GLU A 43 6.22 -5.89 -8.69
C GLU A 43 7.20 -6.45 -9.72
N SER A 44 6.71 -6.99 -10.83
CA SER A 44 7.56 -7.48 -11.92
C SER A 44 8.01 -6.38 -12.90
N GLY A 45 7.61 -5.12 -12.69
CA GLY A 45 7.89 -4.01 -13.60
C GLY A 45 7.16 -4.07 -14.95
N ARG A 46 6.17 -4.97 -15.12
CA ARG A 46 5.32 -5.03 -16.32
C ARG A 46 4.24 -3.96 -16.34
N ARG A 47 3.99 -3.33 -15.19
CA ARG A 47 3.08 -2.21 -15.02
C ARG A 47 3.78 -1.11 -14.24
N GLU A 48 3.60 0.13 -14.66
CA GLU A 48 4.10 1.29 -13.94
C GLU A 48 3.36 1.49 -12.61
N ILE A 49 4.10 2.00 -11.61
CA ILE A 49 3.54 2.37 -10.32
C ILE A 49 3.16 3.85 -10.41
N SER A 50 1.86 4.14 -10.27
CA SER A 50 1.38 5.52 -10.30
C SER A 50 1.71 6.26 -9.02
N GLY A 51 1.82 7.60 -9.10
CA GLY A 51 2.06 8.46 -7.94
C GLY A 51 1.10 8.22 -6.77
N PRO A 52 -0.22 8.08 -6.98
CA PRO A 52 -1.16 7.75 -5.90
C PRO A 52 -0.86 6.42 -5.20
N VAL A 53 -0.41 5.40 -5.93
CA VAL A 53 0.00 4.12 -5.33
C VAL A 53 1.24 4.31 -4.47
N THR A 54 2.24 5.05 -4.94
CA THR A 54 3.43 5.40 -4.15
C THR A 54 3.06 6.07 -2.83
N VAL A 55 2.22 7.10 -2.88
CA VAL A 55 1.80 7.86 -1.68
C VAL A 55 1.04 6.96 -0.69
N ALA A 56 0.13 6.12 -1.17
CA ALA A 56 -0.65 5.22 -0.32
C ALA A 56 0.25 4.19 0.37
N VAL A 57 1.19 3.57 -0.36
CA VAL A 57 2.10 2.57 0.20
C VAL A 57 3.06 3.20 1.22
N GLU A 58 3.56 4.41 0.96
CA GLU A 58 4.39 5.14 1.93
C GLU A 58 3.59 5.50 3.19
N SER A 59 2.32 5.87 3.02
CA SER A 59 1.40 6.12 4.13
C SER A 59 1.15 4.88 4.99
N PHE A 60 1.08 3.69 4.38
CA PHE A 60 0.94 2.43 5.13
C PHE A 60 2.20 2.10 5.95
N LEU A 61 3.39 2.41 5.42
CA LEU A 61 4.66 2.12 6.09
C LEU A 61 4.98 3.10 7.23
N HIS A 62 4.73 4.39 7.02
CA HIS A 62 5.14 5.43 7.96
C HIS A 62 4.00 5.94 8.85
N GLY A 63 2.78 5.45 8.62
CA GLY A 63 1.57 6.10 9.12
C GLY A 63 1.28 7.39 8.35
N TYR A 64 0.02 7.80 8.34
CA TYR A 64 -0.40 9.07 7.77
C TYR A 64 -1.22 9.85 8.79
N LEU A 65 -0.72 11.02 9.15
CA LEU A 65 -1.42 11.97 10.00
C LEU A 65 -1.51 13.33 9.26
N PRO A 66 -2.67 13.69 8.70
CA PRO A 66 -2.83 14.97 8.01
C PRO A 66 -2.51 16.14 8.94
N VAL A 67 -1.92 17.21 8.40
CA VAL A 67 -1.72 18.46 9.15
C VAL A 67 -3.09 18.98 9.62
N GLY A 68 -3.23 19.18 10.92
CA GLY A 68 -4.49 19.62 11.54
C GLY A 68 -5.45 18.47 11.91
N PHE A 69 -5.14 17.22 11.57
CA PHE A 69 -5.88 16.07 12.07
C PHE A 69 -5.52 15.83 13.54
N LYS A 70 -6.52 15.95 14.42
CA LYS A 70 -6.39 15.58 15.83
C LYS A 70 -7.06 14.22 16.01
N PRO A 71 -6.30 13.13 16.23
CA PRO A 71 -6.90 11.86 16.60
C PRO A 71 -7.76 12.06 17.84
N GLU A 72 -8.91 11.40 17.93
CA GLU A 72 -9.65 11.37 19.20
C GLU A 72 -8.72 10.76 20.26
N ALA A 73 -8.59 11.46 21.40
CA ALA A 73 -7.77 11.00 22.51
C ALA A 73 -8.35 9.68 23.04
N GLY A 74 -7.75 8.55 22.67
CA GLY A 74 -8.19 7.23 23.13
C GLY A 74 -7.66 6.01 22.35
N ALA A 75 -7.12 6.16 21.15
CA ALA A 75 -6.64 5.02 20.35
C ALA A 75 -5.19 4.59 20.67
N GLY A 76 -4.67 4.91 21.86
CA GLY A 76 -3.25 4.80 22.19
C GLY A 76 -2.88 3.87 23.34
N ASP A 77 -3.80 3.05 23.85
CA ASP A 77 -3.54 2.27 25.08
C ASP A 77 -4.05 0.82 25.02
N GLN A 78 -3.79 0.13 23.90
CA GLN A 78 -3.86 -1.33 23.84
C GLN A 78 -2.74 -1.86 22.93
N ALA A 79 -1.56 -2.04 23.53
CA ALA A 79 -0.48 -2.89 23.02
C ALA A 79 0.05 -3.75 24.18
#